data_AF-A0A9W8H5S9-F1
#
_entry.id   AF-A0A9W8H5S9-F1
#
_cell.length_a   1.000
_cell.length_b   1.000
_cell.length_c   1.000
_cell.angle_alpha   90.00
_cell.angle_beta   90.00
_cell.angle_gamma   90.00
#
_symmetry.space_group_name_H-M   'P 1'
#
loop_
_entity.id
_entity.type
_entity.pdbx_description
1 polymer ?
#
loop_
_entity_poly.entity_id
_entity_poly.type
_entity_poly.pdbx_seq_one_letter_code
_entity_poly.pdbx_strand_id
1 'polypeptide(L)'
;MSTAQQAIVYATLILADDNVEITADKLEAITKAAGIDVEPIYFNLFAKAFEGKDVNELLLNVGSAAAAAPVAGGAAPAAAGAAAPAAEAKVEEEEESDEDMGFVQVMQVVHAKGGFDAFCFDKLNLLSAEVGHVRGEIPVTRDYLNAVGGTHGGWLSTLVDVGGSLAIASHGFKTTGVSTDLSVSFLAASGEGSNIVFDARVLKLGRTLAYTRVDIFSGDKLVATGNHTKFVAREQDRAAQETAAIEKPTPANIGE
;
A
#
# COMPACT_ATOMS: atom_id res chain seq x y z
N MET A 1 -21.04 -1.65 3.70
CA MET A 1 -21.87 -2.84 3.37
C MET A 1 -23.28 -2.57 3.87
N SER A 2 -24.32 -2.96 3.14
CA SER A 2 -25.69 -2.84 3.63
C SER A 2 -25.95 -3.90 4.73
N THR A 3 -26.92 -3.63 5.60
CA THR A 3 -27.32 -4.55 6.69
C THR A 3 -27.78 -5.91 6.16
N ALA A 4 -28.46 -5.94 5.02
CA ALA A 4 -28.87 -7.18 4.34
C ALA A 4 -27.67 -8.02 3.87
N GLN A 5 -26.62 -7.38 3.33
CA GLN A 5 -25.41 -8.09 2.89
C GLN A 5 -24.64 -8.68 4.08
N GLN A 6 -24.54 -7.95 5.19
CA GLN A 6 -23.91 -8.44 6.41
C GLN A 6 -24.67 -9.61 7.01
N ALA A 7 -26.01 -9.55 7.03
CA ALA A 7 -26.86 -10.62 7.56
C ALA A 7 -26.63 -11.96 6.84
N ILE A 8 -26.45 -11.93 5.51
CA ILE A 8 -26.21 -13.15 4.71
C ILE A 8 -24.81 -13.71 4.94
N VAL A 9 -23.81 -12.83 5.03
CA VAL A 9 -22.43 -13.24 5.33
C VAL A 9 -22.35 -13.88 6.70
N TYR A 10 -22.98 -13.30 7.72
CA TYR A 10 -23.03 -13.89 9.05
C TYR A 10 -23.85 -15.18 9.09
N ALA A 11 -24.98 -15.26 8.38
CA ALA A 11 -25.75 -16.50 8.28
C ALA A 11 -24.94 -17.63 7.63
N THR A 12 -24.09 -17.30 6.66
CA THR A 12 -23.20 -18.26 6.00
C THR A 12 -22.08 -18.74 6.94
N LEU A 13 -21.51 -17.84 7.74
CA LEU A 13 -20.50 -18.19 8.75
C LEU A 13 -21.09 -19.05 9.88
N ILE A 14 -22.30 -18.74 10.34
CA ILE A 14 -22.99 -19.55 11.36
C ILE A 14 -23.25 -20.97 10.85
N LEU A 15 -23.69 -21.11 9.60
CA LEU A 15 -23.89 -22.44 8.99
C LEU A 15 -22.57 -23.20 8.80
N ALA A 16 -21.48 -22.49 8.49
CA ALA A 16 -20.15 -23.07 8.38
C ALA A 16 -19.60 -23.52 9.75
N ASP A 17 -19.81 -22.74 10.81
CA ASP A 17 -19.41 -23.07 12.19
C ASP A 17 -20.17 -24.31 12.71
N ASP A 18 -21.46 -24.44 12.38
CA ASP A 18 -22.29 -25.61 12.73
C ASP A 18 -22.02 -26.82 11.80
N ASN A 19 -21.10 -26.70 10.84
CA ASN A 19 -20.77 -27.71 9.83
C ASN A 19 -22.00 -28.23 9.06
N VAL A 20 -22.96 -27.32 8.81
CA VAL A 20 -24.21 -27.59 8.10
C VAL A 20 -24.10 -27.04 6.69
N GLU A 21 -24.50 -27.84 5.69
CA GLU A 21 -24.49 -27.42 4.29
C GLU A 21 -25.25 -26.10 4.07
N ILE A 22 -24.58 -25.15 3.41
CA ILE A 22 -25.09 -23.82 3.07
C ILE A 22 -26.08 -23.94 1.91
N THR A 23 -27.37 -23.97 2.21
CA THR A 23 -28.45 -24.00 1.22
C THR A 23 -29.29 -22.73 1.29
N ALA A 24 -29.92 -22.35 0.17
CA ALA A 24 -30.74 -21.15 0.07
C ALA A 24 -31.87 -21.12 1.12
N ASP A 25 -32.53 -22.27 1.35
CA ASP A 25 -33.63 -22.40 2.30
C ASP A 25 -33.19 -22.17 3.76
N LYS A 26 -31.97 -22.58 4.11
CA LYS A 26 -31.42 -22.40 5.47
C LYS A 26 -30.97 -20.95 5.71
N LEU A 27 -30.40 -20.31 4.69
CA LEU A 27 -30.06 -18.89 4.75
C LEU A 27 -31.32 -18.02 4.87
N GLU A 28 -32.40 -18.38 4.17
CA GLU A 28 -33.69 -17.70 4.29
C GLU A 28 -34.33 -17.91 5.67
N ALA A 29 -34.20 -19.11 6.26
CA ALA A 29 -34.69 -19.38 7.61
C ALA A 29 -33.96 -18.55 8.69
N ILE A 30 -32.63 -18.43 8.61
CA ILE A 30 -31.83 -17.65 9.57
C ILE A 30 -32.10 -16.15 9.44
N THR A 31 -32.20 -15.64 8.22
CA THR A 31 -32.47 -14.21 7.98
C THR A 31 -33.89 -13.81 8.37
N LYS A 32 -34.89 -14.70 8.18
CA LYS A 32 -36.24 -14.51 8.72
C LYS A 32 -36.29 -14.58 10.25
N ALA A 33 -35.55 -15.50 10.87
CA ALA A 33 -35.43 -15.56 12.33
C ALA A 33 -34.81 -14.28 12.92
N ALA A 34 -33.90 -13.64 12.17
CA ALA A 34 -33.29 -12.36 12.53
C ALA A 34 -34.18 -11.13 12.24
N GLY A 35 -35.31 -11.29 11.55
CA GLY A 35 -36.22 -10.19 11.20
C GLY A 35 -35.64 -9.21 10.16
N ILE A 36 -34.72 -9.67 9.30
CA ILE A 36 -34.05 -8.85 8.30
C ILE A 36 -34.51 -9.25 6.90
N ASP A 37 -35.08 -8.31 6.15
CA ASP A 37 -35.46 -8.52 4.75
C ASP A 37 -34.23 -8.56 3.85
N VAL A 38 -33.98 -9.73 3.29
CA VAL A 38 -32.89 -10.00 2.36
C VAL A 38 -33.46 -10.35 1.00
N GLU A 39 -32.92 -9.75 -0.06
CA GLU A 39 -33.38 -10.04 -1.42
C GLU A 39 -33.08 -11.50 -1.82
N PRO A 40 -34.08 -12.24 -2.35
CA PRO A 40 -33.95 -13.66 -2.67
C PRO A 40 -32.82 -14.03 -3.64
N ILE A 41 -32.33 -13.06 -4.41
CA ILE A 41 -31.21 -13.26 -5.34
C ILE A 41 -29.91 -13.62 -4.61
N TYR A 42 -29.72 -13.11 -3.40
CA TYR A 42 -28.50 -13.35 -2.63
C TYR A 42 -28.43 -14.75 -2.03
N PHE A 43 -29.56 -15.34 -1.62
CA PHE A 43 -29.58 -16.73 -1.13
C PHE A 43 -29.11 -17.71 -2.21
N ASN A 44 -29.56 -17.50 -3.45
CA ASN A 44 -29.17 -18.31 -4.60
C ASN A 44 -27.70 -18.07 -5.00
N LEU A 45 -27.23 -16.83 -4.91
CA LEU A 45 -25.84 -16.48 -5.24
C LEU A 45 -24.86 -17.10 -4.25
N PHE A 46 -25.16 -17.04 -2.94
CA PHE A 46 -24.29 -17.62 -1.91
C PHE A 46 -24.33 -19.15 -1.92
N ALA A 47 -25.51 -19.76 -2.08
CA ALA A 47 -25.61 -21.22 -2.22
C ALA A 47 -24.75 -21.76 -3.39
N LYS A 48 -24.75 -21.09 -4.54
CA LYS A 48 -23.90 -21.47 -5.69
C LYS A 48 -22.42 -21.12 -5.49
N ALA A 49 -22.10 -20.04 -4.79
CA ALA A 49 -20.72 -19.62 -4.56
C ALA A 49 -19.97 -20.58 -3.64
N PHE A 50 -20.68 -21.23 -2.72
CA PHE A 50 -20.15 -22.17 -1.72
C PHE A 50 -20.44 -23.65 -2.04
N GLU A 51 -21.10 -23.94 -3.17
CA GLU A 51 -21.25 -25.31 -3.67
C GLU A 51 -19.87 -25.90 -4.01
N GLY A 52 -19.46 -26.91 -3.24
CA GLY A 52 -18.18 -27.60 -3.43
C GLY A 52 -16.94 -26.85 -2.91
N LYS A 53 -17.11 -25.80 -2.08
CA LYS A 53 -16.00 -25.08 -1.44
C LYS A 53 -16.14 -25.09 0.08
N ASP A 54 -15.07 -25.47 0.78
CA ASP A 54 -15.04 -25.40 2.23
C ASP A 54 -14.82 -23.94 2.67
N VAL A 55 -15.75 -23.42 3.46
CA VAL A 55 -15.71 -22.02 3.94
C VAL A 55 -14.53 -21.79 4.88
N ASN A 56 -14.12 -22.80 5.65
CA ASN A 56 -12.95 -22.73 6.52
C ASN A 56 -11.65 -22.71 5.69
N GLU A 57 -11.57 -23.49 4.62
CA GLU A 57 -10.44 -23.40 3.68
C GLU A 57 -10.40 -22.05 2.96
N LEU A 58 -11.56 -21.49 2.62
CA LEU A 58 -11.63 -20.16 2.02
C LEU A 58 -11.20 -19.08 3.01
N LEU A 59 -11.64 -19.13 4.28
CA LEU A 59 -11.21 -18.20 5.34
C LEU A 59 -9.71 -18.29 5.61
N LEU A 60 -9.14 -19.50 5.58
CA LEU A 60 -7.70 -19.72 5.74
C LEU A 60 -6.88 -19.28 4.51
N ASN A 61 -7.51 -19.17 3.34
CA ASN A 61 -6.90 -18.73 2.08
C ASN A 61 -7.36 -17.33 1.63
N VAL A 62 -8.04 -16.54 2.48
CA VAL A 62 -8.40 -15.14 2.21
C VAL A 62 -7.12 -14.32 2.14
N GLY A 63 -6.60 -14.26 0.91
CA GLY A 63 -5.30 -13.72 0.54
C GLY A 63 -4.92 -14.08 -0.90
N SER A 64 -5.63 -15.00 -1.57
CA SER A 64 -5.21 -15.57 -2.87
C SER A 64 -6.16 -15.41 -4.06
N ALA A 65 -7.26 -14.65 -3.98
CA ALA A 65 -8.17 -14.51 -5.13
C ALA A 65 -8.59 -13.05 -5.39
N ALA A 66 -8.14 -12.53 -6.54
CA ALA A 66 -8.53 -11.24 -7.09
C ALA A 66 -9.89 -11.29 -7.79
N ALA A 67 -10.64 -10.18 -7.71
CA ALA A 67 -11.44 -9.53 -8.77
C ALA A 67 -12.74 -8.91 -8.23
N ALA A 68 -12.96 -7.61 -8.49
CA ALA A 68 -14.00 -7.16 -9.41
C ALA A 68 -14.09 -5.62 -9.46
N ALA A 69 -14.45 -5.14 -10.65
CA ALA A 69 -14.50 -3.77 -11.15
C ALA A 69 -15.42 -2.79 -10.40
N PRO A 70 -15.33 -1.49 -10.73
CA PRO A 70 -16.54 -0.69 -10.79
C PRO A 70 -16.70 0.19 -12.05
N VAL A 71 -17.98 0.54 -12.23
CA VAL A 71 -18.60 1.35 -13.27
C VAL A 71 -18.79 2.80 -12.80
N ALA A 72 -18.77 3.71 -13.79
CA ALA A 72 -19.55 4.94 -13.96
C ALA A 72 -19.30 6.22 -13.11
N GLY A 73 -19.16 7.34 -13.82
CA GLY A 73 -20.11 8.45 -13.65
C GLY A 73 -19.58 9.80 -13.09
N GLY A 74 -19.28 10.73 -14.00
CA GLY A 74 -19.73 12.13 -13.99
C GLY A 74 -19.49 13.02 -12.76
N ALA A 75 -18.55 13.96 -12.89
CA ALA A 75 -18.39 15.15 -12.05
C ALA A 75 -18.63 16.43 -12.86
N ALA A 76 -19.10 17.49 -12.21
CA ALA A 76 -18.94 18.89 -12.61
C ALA A 76 -19.29 19.84 -11.43
N PRO A 77 -18.85 21.13 -11.42
CA PRO A 77 -17.70 21.57 -10.60
C PRO A 77 -17.90 22.96 -9.93
N ALA A 78 -16.88 23.47 -9.20
CA ALA A 78 -16.48 24.90 -9.09
C ALA A 78 -15.34 25.05 -8.04
N ALA A 79 -14.13 25.49 -8.40
CA ALA A 79 -13.60 26.88 -8.45
C ALA A 79 -13.31 27.48 -7.05
N ALA A 80 -12.29 28.29 -6.76
CA ALA A 80 -11.01 28.74 -7.32
C ALA A 80 -10.42 29.69 -6.24
N GLY A 81 -9.10 29.83 -6.10
CA GLY A 81 -8.53 30.89 -5.25
C GLY A 81 -7.02 30.77 -5.01
N ALA A 82 -6.27 31.75 -5.51
CA ALA A 82 -4.82 31.78 -5.66
C ALA A 82 -4.07 32.52 -4.52
N ALA A 83 -2.78 32.21 -4.34
CA ALA A 83 -1.62 33.12 -4.33
C ALA A 83 -0.57 32.81 -3.23
N ALA A 84 0.69 32.68 -3.68
CA ALA A 84 1.94 32.48 -2.94
C ALA A 84 2.54 33.85 -2.46
N PRO A 85 3.83 33.99 -2.05
CA PRO A 85 4.89 33.03 -1.66
C PRO A 85 5.73 33.49 -0.41
N ALA A 86 6.82 32.75 -0.16
CA ALA A 86 8.16 33.19 0.30
C ALA A 86 8.59 32.87 1.75
N ALA A 87 9.66 32.07 1.90
CA ALA A 87 10.99 32.54 2.33
C ALA A 87 11.88 31.35 2.73
N GLU A 88 13.05 31.22 2.10
CA GLU A 88 14.16 30.35 2.50
C GLU A 88 14.93 30.98 3.69
N ALA A 89 15.35 30.16 4.65
CA ALA A 89 16.52 30.44 5.49
C ALA A 89 17.16 29.11 5.98
N LYS A 90 18.45 28.94 5.67
CA LYS A 90 19.41 27.98 6.27
C LYS A 90 19.75 28.44 7.72
N VAL A 91 20.39 27.72 8.65
CA VAL A 91 21.50 26.74 8.67
C VAL A 91 21.48 26.08 10.07
N GLU A 92 21.93 24.83 10.25
CA GLU A 92 23.00 24.38 11.19
C GLU A 92 22.98 22.85 11.42
N GLU A 93 24.18 22.26 11.30
CA GLU A 93 24.52 20.84 11.50
C GLU A 93 24.50 20.49 12.99
N GLU A 94 23.95 19.33 13.36
CA GLU A 94 24.41 18.56 14.54
C GLU A 94 23.95 17.08 14.46
N GLU A 95 24.94 16.19 14.64
CA GLU A 95 24.92 14.77 15.01
C GLU A 95 24.17 13.74 14.13
N GLU A 96 24.98 13.14 13.25
CA GLU A 96 24.84 11.86 12.56
C GLU A 96 24.35 10.74 13.49
N SER A 97 23.03 10.58 13.58
CA SER A 97 22.36 9.44 14.20
C SER A 97 21.70 8.60 13.10
N ASP A 98 21.47 7.31 13.35
CA ASP A 98 20.99 6.33 12.36
C ASP A 98 19.73 6.75 11.55
N GLU A 99 18.99 7.76 12.01
CA GLU A 99 17.88 8.43 11.31
C GLU A 99 18.32 9.11 10.00
N ASP A 100 19.51 9.71 9.97
CA ASP A 100 20.05 10.40 8.78
C ASP A 100 20.53 9.41 7.71
N MET A 101 20.99 8.21 8.09
CA MET A 101 21.37 7.17 7.13
C MET A 101 20.15 6.65 6.36
N GLY A 102 19.02 6.47 7.05
CA GLY A 102 17.75 6.12 6.42
C GLY A 102 17.28 7.21 5.45
N PHE A 103 17.36 8.47 5.86
CA PHE A 103 17.00 9.61 5.04
C PHE A 103 17.90 9.76 3.80
N VAL A 104 19.23 9.68 3.97
CA VAL A 104 20.22 9.76 2.88
C VAL A 104 20.04 8.62 1.89
N GLN A 105 19.75 7.40 2.35
CA GLN A 105 19.60 6.25 1.48
C GLN A 105 18.26 6.23 0.73
N VAL A 106 17.18 6.67 1.38
CA VAL A 106 15.90 6.97 0.72
C VAL A 106 16.11 8.04 -0.35
N MET A 107 16.86 9.11 -0.05
CA MET A 107 17.21 10.14 -1.03
C MET A 107 18.06 9.61 -2.19
N GLN A 108 18.99 8.67 -1.96
CA GLN A 108 19.75 8.04 -3.05
C GLN A 108 18.87 7.19 -3.98
N VAL A 109 17.86 6.50 -3.43
CA VAL A 109 16.88 5.73 -4.22
C VAL A 109 15.97 6.68 -5.02
N VAL A 110 15.51 7.77 -4.39
CA VAL A 110 14.68 8.80 -5.07
C VAL A 110 15.45 9.51 -6.18
N HIS A 111 16.74 9.78 -6.00
CA HIS A 111 17.58 10.48 -6.98
C HIS A 111 18.39 9.56 -7.90
N ALA A 112 18.06 8.27 -7.95
CA ALA A 112 18.71 7.33 -8.85
C ALA A 112 18.54 7.79 -10.31
N LYS A 113 19.66 8.02 -10.98
CA LYS A 113 19.78 8.76 -12.24
C LYS A 113 19.03 8.09 -13.40
N GLY A 114 17.85 8.61 -13.71
CA GLY A 114 17.10 8.36 -14.94
C GLY A 114 16.20 7.13 -14.91
N GLY A 115 15.41 6.94 -15.97
CA GLY A 115 14.43 5.86 -16.07
C GLY A 115 13.00 6.29 -15.71
N PHE A 116 12.13 5.30 -15.51
CA PHE A 116 10.70 5.53 -15.29
C PHE A 116 10.42 6.25 -13.95
N ASP A 117 11.15 5.89 -12.90
CA ASP A 117 10.95 6.47 -11.56
C ASP A 117 11.33 7.96 -11.53
N ALA A 118 12.42 8.33 -12.19
CA ALA A 118 12.83 9.74 -12.32
C ALA A 118 11.80 10.58 -13.07
N PHE A 119 11.04 10.00 -14.01
CA PHE A 119 9.95 10.68 -14.69
C PHE A 119 8.69 10.79 -13.82
N CYS A 120 8.36 9.73 -13.08
CA CYS A 120 7.16 9.70 -12.25
C CYS A 120 7.26 10.52 -10.96
N PHE A 121 8.48 10.76 -10.47
CA PHE A 121 8.74 11.32 -9.13
C PHE A 121 9.79 12.46 -9.12
N ASP A 122 9.97 13.16 -10.24
CA ASP A 122 10.86 14.34 -10.33
C ASP A 122 10.56 15.44 -9.31
N LYS A 123 9.30 15.51 -8.84
CA LYS A 123 8.79 16.50 -7.89
C LYS A 123 8.46 15.91 -6.52
N LEU A 124 8.98 14.72 -6.22
CA LEU A 124 8.82 14.11 -4.92
C LEU A 124 9.57 14.91 -3.85
N ASN A 125 8.84 15.37 -2.85
CA ASN A 125 9.39 15.95 -1.64
C ASN A 125 9.19 14.97 -0.46
N LEU A 126 10.27 14.64 0.24
CA LEU A 126 10.21 13.73 1.38
C LEU A 126 9.78 14.50 2.63
N LEU A 127 8.74 14.03 3.31
CA LEU A 127 8.22 14.66 4.52
C LEU A 127 8.87 14.07 5.78
N SER A 128 8.98 12.75 5.83
CA SER A 128 9.64 12.04 6.92
C SER A 128 10.15 10.68 6.43
N ALA A 129 11.24 10.22 7.02
CA ALA A 129 11.76 8.87 6.83
C ALA A 129 12.24 8.31 8.17
N GLU A 130 11.52 7.32 8.66
CA GLU A 130 11.86 6.50 9.81
C GLU A 130 12.13 5.07 9.33
N VAL A 131 12.77 4.26 10.17
CA VAL A 131 13.05 2.86 9.81
C VAL A 131 11.73 2.11 9.61
N GLY A 132 11.48 1.68 8.37
CA GLY A 132 10.24 1.02 7.96
C GLY A 132 9.03 1.92 7.77
N HIS A 133 9.14 3.24 7.88
CA HIS A 133 8.03 4.16 7.64
C HIS A 133 8.50 5.42 6.91
N VAL A 134 7.92 5.70 5.74
CA VAL A 134 8.32 6.83 4.90
C VAL A 134 7.09 7.59 4.43
N ARG A 135 7.13 8.91 4.54
CA ARG A 135 6.10 9.80 4.01
C ARG A 135 6.70 10.79 3.04
N GLY A 136 5.98 11.04 1.95
CA GLY A 136 6.37 12.05 0.98
C GLY A 136 5.16 12.68 0.32
N GLU A 137 5.37 13.85 -0.24
CA GLU A 137 4.37 14.59 -1.00
C GLU A 137 4.82 14.80 -2.45
N ILE A 138 3.85 14.76 -3.37
CA ILE A 138 4.08 15.01 -4.79
C ILE A 138 2.95 15.90 -5.32
N PRO A 139 3.26 17.07 -5.89
CA PRO A 139 2.26 17.90 -6.54
C PRO A 139 1.78 17.26 -7.85
N VAL A 140 0.48 17.08 -8.01
CA VAL A 140 -0.09 16.46 -9.21
C VAL A 140 -0.05 17.41 -10.39
N THR A 141 0.70 17.04 -11.41
CA THR A 141 0.78 17.76 -12.68
C THR A 141 -0.05 17.06 -13.76
N ARG A 142 -0.23 17.73 -14.89
CA ARG A 142 -0.93 17.18 -16.06
C ARG A 142 -0.37 15.84 -16.54
N ASP A 143 0.93 15.63 -16.38
CA ASP A 143 1.63 14.41 -16.85
C ASP A 143 1.22 13.15 -16.08
N TYR A 144 0.67 13.30 -14.86
CA TYR A 144 0.23 12.19 -14.02
C TYR A 144 -1.27 11.89 -14.18
N LEU A 145 -1.97 12.62 -15.04
CA LEU A 145 -3.41 12.47 -15.22
C LEU A 145 -3.76 11.45 -16.30
N ASN A 146 -4.95 10.89 -16.19
CA ASN A 146 -5.59 10.10 -17.22
C ASN A 146 -6.33 11.00 -18.23
N ALA A 147 -6.89 10.39 -19.29
CA ALA A 147 -7.61 11.11 -20.34
C ALA A 147 -8.84 11.90 -19.85
N VAL A 148 -9.36 11.59 -18.67
CA VAL A 148 -10.52 12.27 -18.06
C VAL A 148 -10.13 13.27 -16.96
N GLY A 149 -8.83 13.55 -16.78
CA GLY A 149 -8.32 14.57 -15.86
C GLY A 149 -8.18 14.14 -14.40
N GLY A 150 -8.37 12.86 -14.08
CA GLY A 150 -8.07 12.29 -12.77
C GLY A 150 -6.65 11.72 -12.73
N THR A 151 -6.03 11.61 -11.55
CA THR A 151 -4.74 10.94 -11.38
C THR A 151 -4.79 9.52 -11.97
N HIS A 152 -3.82 9.20 -12.82
CA HIS A 152 -3.76 7.94 -13.53
C HIS A 152 -3.56 6.79 -12.53
N GLY A 153 -4.43 5.77 -12.59
CA GLY A 153 -4.36 4.63 -11.68
C GLY A 153 -3.01 3.91 -11.75
N GLY A 154 -2.43 3.82 -12.96
CA GLY A 154 -1.07 3.28 -13.12
C GLY A 154 0.01 4.12 -12.44
N TRP A 155 -0.12 5.46 -12.40
CA TRP A 155 0.84 6.31 -11.70
C TRP A 155 0.73 6.14 -10.18
N LEU A 156 -0.50 6.07 -9.67
CA LEU A 156 -0.76 5.74 -8.27
C LEU A 156 -0.23 4.34 -7.90
N SER A 157 -0.35 3.35 -8.79
CA SER A 157 0.23 2.03 -8.58
C SER A 157 1.76 2.06 -8.55
N THR A 158 2.39 2.84 -9.43
CA THR A 158 3.83 3.09 -9.37
C THR A 158 4.22 3.72 -8.04
N LEU A 159 3.41 4.65 -7.52
CA LEU A 159 3.65 5.29 -6.22
C LEU A 159 3.57 4.28 -5.06
N VAL A 160 2.68 3.28 -5.13
CA VAL A 160 2.66 2.17 -4.16
C VAL A 160 3.93 1.32 -4.25
N ASP A 161 4.42 0.98 -5.45
CA ASP A 161 5.66 0.21 -5.61
C ASP A 161 6.87 0.98 -5.09
N VAL A 162 7.04 2.22 -5.54
CA VAL A 162 8.15 3.08 -5.12
C VAL A 162 8.06 3.38 -3.62
N GLY A 163 6.89 3.74 -3.10
CA GLY A 163 6.69 3.96 -1.67
C GLY A 163 7.08 2.74 -0.82
N GLY A 164 6.64 1.54 -1.23
CA GLY A 164 7.04 0.29 -0.58
C GLY A 164 8.55 0.05 -0.64
N SER A 165 9.16 0.36 -1.78
CA SER A 165 10.61 0.30 -1.97
C SER A 165 11.35 1.27 -1.04
N LEU A 166 10.87 2.52 -0.90
CA LEU A 166 11.47 3.52 0.00
C LEU A 166 11.36 3.08 1.46
N ALA A 167 10.22 2.53 1.89
CA ALA A 167 10.04 2.00 3.24
C ALA A 167 10.97 0.81 3.55
N ILE A 168 11.28 -0.02 2.55
CA ILE A 168 12.29 -1.09 2.68
C ILE A 168 13.71 -0.48 2.70
N ALA A 169 13.99 0.52 1.85
CA ALA A 169 15.28 1.19 1.78
C ALA A 169 15.64 1.88 3.10
N SER A 170 14.66 2.38 3.86
CA SER A 170 14.91 3.02 5.16
C SER A 170 15.44 2.09 6.24
N HIS A 171 15.50 0.77 6.00
CA HIS A 171 16.23 -0.20 6.84
C HIS A 171 17.74 -0.27 6.51
N GLY A 172 18.26 0.61 5.64
CA GLY A 172 19.68 0.66 5.28
C GLY A 172 20.10 -0.33 4.18
N PHE A 173 19.14 -0.98 3.51
CA PHE A 173 19.47 -1.93 2.43
C PHE A 173 19.94 -1.19 1.15
N LYS A 174 21.02 -1.68 0.55
CA LYS A 174 21.61 -1.12 -0.70
C LYS A 174 20.70 -1.29 -1.93
N THR A 175 19.76 -2.22 -1.86
CA THR A 175 18.71 -2.42 -2.85
C THR A 175 17.49 -3.01 -2.14
N THR A 176 16.32 -2.75 -2.70
CA THR A 176 15.02 -3.02 -2.07
C THR A 176 14.42 -4.35 -2.53
N GLY A 177 15.17 -5.13 -3.30
CA GLY A 177 14.70 -6.37 -3.91
C GLY A 177 13.78 -6.14 -5.11
N VAL A 178 13.10 -7.20 -5.54
CA VAL A 178 12.21 -7.19 -6.72
C VAL A 178 10.76 -7.40 -6.35
N SER A 179 9.85 -6.68 -6.99
CA SER A 179 8.40 -6.79 -6.78
C SER A 179 7.90 -8.18 -7.21
N THR A 180 7.21 -8.88 -6.32
CA THR A 180 6.59 -10.18 -6.60
C THR A 180 5.08 -10.10 -6.71
N ASP A 181 4.46 -9.18 -5.97
CA ASP A 181 3.02 -8.93 -6.01
C ASP A 181 2.74 -7.46 -5.66
N LEU A 182 1.74 -6.89 -6.33
CA LEU A 182 1.27 -5.53 -6.11
C LEU A 182 -0.25 -5.51 -6.25
N SER A 183 -0.94 -5.04 -5.20
CA SER A 183 -2.38 -4.84 -5.21
C SER A 183 -2.69 -3.41 -4.80
N VAL A 184 -3.57 -2.73 -5.55
CA VAL A 184 -3.94 -1.34 -5.32
C VAL A 184 -5.44 -1.19 -5.45
N SER A 185 -6.05 -0.58 -4.44
CA SER A 185 -7.46 -0.20 -4.41
C SER A 185 -7.58 1.30 -4.60
N PHE A 186 -8.33 1.73 -5.62
CA PHE A 186 -8.62 3.13 -5.89
C PHE A 186 -9.95 3.49 -5.24
N LEU A 187 -9.90 4.37 -4.24
CA LEU A 187 -11.02 4.69 -3.36
C LEU A 187 -11.65 6.04 -3.70
N ALA A 188 -10.87 6.97 -4.23
CA ALA A 188 -11.35 8.27 -4.62
C ALA A 188 -10.56 8.87 -5.78
N ALA A 189 -11.15 9.87 -6.44
CA ALA A 189 -10.47 10.68 -7.44
C ALA A 189 -9.65 11.81 -6.79
N SER A 190 -8.48 12.07 -7.38
CA SER A 190 -7.66 13.28 -7.27
C SER A 190 -7.34 13.80 -8.67
N GLY A 191 -6.92 15.06 -8.79
CA GLY A 191 -6.73 15.71 -10.09
C GLY A 191 -5.65 16.79 -10.07
N GLU A 192 -5.53 17.50 -11.19
CA GLU A 192 -4.52 18.53 -11.39
C GLU A 192 -4.51 19.57 -10.25
N GLY A 193 -3.32 19.92 -9.75
CA GLY A 193 -3.15 20.92 -8.70
C GLY A 193 -3.43 20.42 -7.28
N SER A 194 -3.83 19.15 -7.10
CA SER A 194 -3.85 18.52 -5.78
C SER A 194 -2.46 18.09 -5.35
N ASN A 195 -2.16 18.14 -4.05
CA ASN A 195 -0.97 17.51 -3.50
C ASN A 195 -1.33 16.11 -3.01
N ILE A 196 -0.59 15.13 -3.50
CA ILE A 196 -0.70 13.75 -3.07
C ILE A 196 0.33 13.50 -1.98
N VAL A 197 -0.12 12.96 -0.86
CA VAL A 197 0.75 12.52 0.23
C VAL A 197 0.66 11.00 0.32
N PHE A 198 1.78 10.31 0.22
CA PHE A 198 1.82 8.87 0.51
C PHE A 198 2.38 8.61 1.90
N ASP A 199 1.87 7.56 2.52
CA ASP A 199 2.32 7.00 3.79
C ASP A 199 2.65 5.53 3.57
N ALA A 200 3.95 5.22 3.49
CA ALA A 200 4.45 3.90 3.19
C ALA A 200 5.05 3.26 4.44
N ARG A 201 4.61 2.05 4.78
CA ARG A 201 5.09 1.28 5.95
C ARG A 201 5.45 -0.15 5.59
N VAL A 202 6.51 -0.66 6.20
CA VAL A 202 6.84 -2.09 6.20
C VAL A 202 5.95 -2.78 7.22
N LEU A 203 5.10 -3.70 6.75
CA LEU A 203 4.25 -4.52 7.62
C LEU A 203 5.04 -5.69 8.21
N LYS A 204 5.91 -6.29 7.40
CA LYS A 204 6.74 -7.41 7.82
C LYS A 204 7.97 -7.52 6.92
N LEU A 205 9.12 -7.61 7.56
CA LEU A 205 10.39 -7.88 6.90
C LEU A 205 10.84 -9.29 7.26
N GLY A 206 10.61 -10.25 6.35
CA GLY A 206 11.05 -11.63 6.50
C GLY A 206 12.42 -11.87 5.87
N ARG A 207 12.92 -13.10 5.98
CA ARG A 207 14.21 -13.50 5.38
C ARG A 207 14.23 -13.39 3.85
N THR A 208 13.12 -13.76 3.20
CA THR A 208 13.03 -13.83 1.74
C THR A 208 12.04 -12.85 1.15
N LEU A 209 11.03 -12.45 1.91
CA LEU A 209 9.95 -11.57 1.46
C LEU A 209 9.78 -10.38 2.41
N ALA A 210 9.57 -9.21 1.85
CA ALA A 210 9.15 -8.00 2.53
C ALA A 210 7.72 -7.65 2.10
N TYR A 211 6.89 -7.29 3.08
CA TYR A 211 5.51 -6.87 2.87
C TYR A 211 5.39 -5.42 3.29
N THR A 212 4.89 -4.58 2.41
CA THR A 212 4.69 -3.15 2.63
C THR A 212 3.26 -2.76 2.33
N ARG A 213 2.83 -1.66 2.93
CA ARG A 213 1.55 -1.02 2.66
C ARG A 213 1.78 0.46 2.42
N VAL A 214 1.12 0.99 1.40
CA VAL A 214 1.16 2.40 1.06
C VAL A 214 -0.26 2.94 1.01
N ASP A 215 -0.55 3.93 1.84
CA ASP A 215 -1.81 4.67 1.84
C ASP A 215 -1.56 6.04 1.18
N ILE A 216 -2.39 6.42 0.21
CA ILE A 216 -2.21 7.62 -0.62
C ILE A 216 -3.38 8.57 -0.38
N PHE A 217 -3.07 9.80 0.02
CA PHE A 217 -4.02 10.83 0.42
C PHE A 217 -3.96 12.04 -0.49
N SER A 218 -5.09 12.74 -0.62
CA SER A 218 -5.18 14.08 -1.17
C SER A 218 -5.93 14.95 -0.15
N GLY A 219 -5.20 15.82 0.56
CA GLY A 219 -5.70 16.41 1.80
C GLY A 219 -6.07 15.31 2.80
N ASP A 220 -7.27 15.39 3.38
CA ASP A 220 -7.77 14.39 4.34
C ASP A 220 -8.38 13.14 3.69
N LYS A 221 -8.44 13.10 2.35
CA LYS A 221 -9.14 12.04 1.62
C LYS A 221 -8.20 10.94 1.20
N LEU A 222 -8.49 9.70 1.60
CA LEU A 222 -7.79 8.52 1.09
C LEU A 222 -8.18 8.27 -0.38
N VAL A 223 -7.23 8.45 -1.28
CA VAL A 223 -7.36 8.31 -2.73
C VAL A 223 -7.14 6.88 -3.16
N ALA A 224 -6.07 6.26 -2.64
CA ALA A 224 -5.73 4.88 -2.92
C ALA A 224 -5.04 4.24 -1.73
N THR A 225 -5.10 2.92 -1.66
CA THR A 225 -4.34 2.12 -0.70
C THR A 225 -3.84 0.89 -1.43
N GLY A 226 -2.61 0.46 -1.14
CA GLY A 226 -2.03 -0.70 -1.80
C GLY A 226 -1.11 -1.49 -0.90
N ASN A 227 -1.01 -2.78 -1.20
CA ASN A 227 -0.06 -3.69 -0.60
C ASN A 227 0.96 -4.09 -1.65
N HIS A 228 2.23 -4.17 -1.24
CA HIS A 228 3.33 -4.51 -2.11
C HIS A 228 4.24 -5.53 -1.45
N THR A 229 4.50 -6.63 -2.15
CA THR A 229 5.37 -7.71 -1.70
C THR A 229 6.62 -7.74 -2.56
N LYS A 230 7.79 -7.79 -1.93
CA LYS A 230 9.10 -7.88 -2.61
C LYS A 230 9.91 -9.07 -2.14
N PHE A 231 10.69 -9.66 -3.04
CA PHE A 231 11.69 -10.65 -2.70
C PHE A 231 13.03 -9.98 -2.34
N VAL A 232 13.52 -10.22 -1.12
CA VAL A 232 14.66 -9.50 -0.49
C VAL A 232 15.80 -10.42 -0.01
N ALA A 233 15.75 -11.72 -0.33
CA ALA A 233 16.64 -12.73 0.28
C ALA A 233 18.15 -12.46 0.16
N ARG A 234 18.59 -11.89 -0.97
CA ARG A 234 20.03 -11.66 -1.22
C ARG A 234 20.58 -10.43 -0.52
N GLU A 235 19.69 -9.55 -0.05
CA GLU A 235 20.06 -8.21 0.39
C GLU A 235 20.27 -8.15 1.90
N GLN A 236 19.54 -8.98 2.65
CA GLN A 236 19.76 -9.14 4.08
C GLN A 236 21.08 -9.86 4.39
N ASP A 237 21.41 -10.91 3.65
CA ASP A 237 22.68 -11.65 3.83
C ASP A 237 23.89 -10.73 3.60
N ARG A 238 23.75 -9.75 2.70
CA ARG A 238 24.79 -8.79 2.34
C ARG A 238 24.90 -7.64 3.34
N ALA A 239 23.77 -7.12 3.82
CA ALA A 239 23.74 -6.14 4.91
C ALA A 239 24.33 -6.73 6.21
N ALA A 240 23.97 -7.97 6.57
CA ALA A 240 24.50 -8.66 7.75
C ALA A 240 26.01 -8.89 7.68
N GLN A 241 26.56 -9.16 6.49
CA GLN A 241 28.00 -9.31 6.27
C GLN A 241 28.75 -7.97 6.40
N GLU A 242 28.13 -6.86 6.02
CA GLU A 242 28.74 -5.52 6.10
C GLU A 242 28.73 -4.97 7.53
N THR A 243 27.64 -5.14 8.29
CA THR A 243 27.62 -4.83 9.73
C THR A 243 28.67 -5.64 10.50
N ALA A 244 28.82 -6.94 10.18
CA ALA A 244 29.83 -7.80 10.79
C ALA A 244 31.28 -7.44 10.40
N ALA A 245 31.48 -6.69 9.31
CA ALA A 245 32.80 -6.22 8.89
C ALA A 245 33.21 -4.92 9.60
N ILE A 246 32.24 -4.08 9.99
CA ILE A 246 32.46 -2.84 10.75
C ILE A 246 32.76 -3.16 12.22
N GLU A 247 32.13 -4.20 12.79
CA GLU A 247 32.37 -4.63 14.18
C GLU A 247 33.68 -5.39 14.40
N LYS A 248 34.40 -5.82 13.36
CA LYS A 248 35.72 -6.43 13.54
C LYS A 248 36.75 -5.34 13.87
N PRO A 249 37.33 -5.31 15.08
CA PRO A 249 38.37 -4.33 15.39
C PRO A 249 39.50 -4.52 14.39
N THR A 250 39.86 -3.43 13.71
CA THR A 250 41.06 -3.36 12.89
C THR A 250 42.22 -3.86 13.75
N PRO A 251 42.98 -4.90 13.34
CA PRO A 251 44.06 -5.39 14.18
C PRO A 251 45.03 -4.23 14.42
N ALA A 252 45.12 -3.81 15.68
CA ALA A 252 46.05 -2.80 16.12
C ALA A 252 47.45 -3.25 15.69
N ASN A 253 48.04 -2.51 14.77
CA ASN A 253 49.41 -2.72 14.32
C ASN A 253 50.32 -2.34 15.48
N ILE A 254 50.60 -3.29 16.37
CA ILE A 254 51.62 -3.16 17.41
C ILE A 254 52.95 -3.40 16.68
N GLY A 255 53.63 -2.31 16.35
CA GLY A 255 54.93 -2.32 15.70
C GLY A 255 55.99 -3.01 16.57
N GLU A 256 56.86 -3.77 15.89
CA GLU A 256 58.16 -4.24 16.38
C GLU A 256 59.15 -3.09 16.60
#